data_AF-A0A954HNR7-F1
#
_entry.id   AF-A0A954HNR7-F1
#
_cell.length_a   1.000
_cell.length_b   1.000
_cell.length_c   1.000
_cell.angle_alpha   90.00
_cell.angle_beta   90.00
_cell.angle_gamma   90.00
#
_symmetry.space_group_name_H-M   'P 1'
#
loop_
_entity.id
_entity.type
_entity.pdbx_description
1 polymer ?
#
loop_
_entity_poly.entity_id
_entity_poly.type
_entity_poly.pdbx_seq_one_letter_code
_entity_poly.pdbx_strand_id
1 'polypeptide(L)'
;MKHRSLADGAKQSAQLSEQEQEFISRARSKGPAGTETEIQHTPQPPGAPAVPVTQTILPQMTSRINIGARCRPEIALTVKKVSLERQMTGREPYTMQDIIEEALQQWLTLNGYL
;
A
#
# COMPACT_ATOMS: atom_id res chain seq x y z
N MET A 1 11.03 -34.09 -23.43
CA MET A 1 11.67 -32.97 -22.70
C MET A 1 12.03 -33.47 -21.30
N LYS A 2 13.30 -33.44 -20.91
CA LYS A 2 13.74 -33.92 -19.58
C LYS A 2 13.54 -32.79 -18.56
N HIS A 3 12.69 -32.98 -17.58
CA HIS A 3 12.45 -31.99 -16.52
C HIS A 3 13.68 -31.95 -15.58
N ARG A 4 14.24 -30.75 -15.37
CA ARG A 4 15.29 -30.52 -14.37
C ARG A 4 14.69 -30.63 -12.97
N SER A 5 15.36 -31.37 -12.09
CA SER A 5 14.96 -31.54 -10.69
C SER A 5 15.31 -30.30 -9.86
N LEU A 6 14.44 -29.92 -8.91
CA LEU A 6 14.65 -28.79 -7.99
C LEU A 6 15.95 -28.89 -7.19
N ALA A 7 16.48 -30.10 -6.99
CA ALA A 7 17.75 -30.33 -6.30
C ALA A 7 18.97 -29.76 -7.03
N ASP A 8 18.86 -29.52 -8.35
CA ASP A 8 19.94 -28.96 -9.17
C ASP A 8 20.06 -27.44 -8.98
N GLY A 9 18.96 -26.75 -8.65
CA GLY A 9 18.94 -25.30 -8.42
C GLY A 9 19.62 -24.87 -7.13
N ALA A 10 19.60 -25.70 -6.08
CA ALA A 10 20.20 -25.37 -4.79
C ALA A 10 21.74 -25.44 -4.77
N LYS A 11 22.35 -26.12 -5.75
CA LYS A 11 23.81 -26.22 -5.86
C LYS A 11 24.42 -25.03 -6.60
N GLN A 12 23.63 -24.29 -7.37
CA GLN A 12 24.08 -23.09 -8.10
C GLN A 12 24.26 -21.87 -7.18
N SER A 13 23.53 -21.81 -6.06
CA SER A 13 23.66 -20.79 -5.02
C SER A 13 24.97 -20.85 -4.22
N ALA A 14 25.81 -21.89 -4.43
CA ALA A 14 27.10 -22.03 -3.75
C ALA A 14 28.29 -21.46 -4.56
N GLN A 15 28.09 -21.04 -5.81
CA GLN A 15 29.10 -20.35 -6.62
C GLN A 15 28.58 -18.96 -7.00
N LEU A 16 28.39 -18.10 -5.99
CA LEU A 16 28.20 -16.67 -6.20
C LEU A 16 29.57 -16.00 -6.35
N SER A 17 29.71 -15.24 -7.42
CA SER A 17 30.93 -14.51 -7.78
C SER A 17 31.23 -13.44 -6.72
N GLU A 18 32.50 -13.10 -6.51
CA GLU A 18 32.92 -12.05 -5.54
C GLU A 18 32.19 -10.71 -5.78
N GLN A 19 31.84 -10.40 -7.03
CA GLN A 19 31.02 -9.23 -7.39
C GLN A 19 29.59 -9.24 -6.84
N GLU A 20 28.95 -10.40 -6.74
CA GLU A 20 27.57 -10.51 -6.24
C GLU A 20 27.54 -10.34 -4.71
N GLN A 21 28.59 -10.79 -4.01
CA GLN A 21 28.74 -10.55 -2.57
C GLN A 21 29.03 -9.07 -2.25
N GLU A 22 29.80 -8.38 -3.09
CA GLU A 22 30.04 -6.94 -2.94
C GLU A 22 28.76 -6.11 -3.13
N PHE A 23 27.88 -6.53 -4.06
CA PHE A 23 26.60 -5.85 -4.28
C PHE A 23 25.65 -5.98 -3.06
N ILE A 24 25.59 -7.16 -2.44
CA ILE A 24 24.76 -7.43 -1.25
C ILE A 24 25.32 -6.70 -0.02
N SER A 25 26.64 -6.65 0.15
CA SER A 25 27.28 -5.99 1.29
C SER A 25 27.14 -4.46 1.23
N ARG A 26 27.22 -3.87 0.03
CA ARG A 26 26.93 -2.43 -0.20
C ARG A 26 25.46 -2.09 0.07
N ALA A 27 24.53 -2.99 -0.23
CA ALA A 27 23.11 -2.80 0.07
C ALA A 27 22.82 -2.83 1.58
N ARG A 28 23.59 -3.58 2.38
CA ARG A 28 23.47 -3.57 3.86
C ARG A 28 24.13 -2.37 4.53
N SER A 29 25.16 -1.79 3.92
CA SER A 29 25.93 -0.68 4.49
C SER A 29 25.47 0.72 4.06
N LYS A 30 24.38 0.80 3.28
CA LYS A 30 23.75 2.07 2.89
C LYS A 30 22.25 2.11 3.18
N GLY A 31 21.90 1.72 4.41
CA GLY A 31 20.68 2.21 5.05
C GLY A 31 20.92 3.65 5.55
N PRO A 32 19.89 4.53 5.57
CA PRO A 32 20.02 5.83 6.20
C PRO A 32 20.36 5.65 7.69
N ALA A 33 21.44 6.31 8.11
CA ALA A 33 21.85 6.43 9.49
C ALA A 33 20.92 7.38 10.26
N GLY A 34 20.62 7.01 11.51
CA GLY A 34 19.97 7.87 12.52
C GLY A 34 18.45 7.98 12.34
N THR A 35 17.60 7.85 13.36
CA THR A 35 17.80 8.22 14.75
C THR A 35 16.88 7.35 15.61
N GLU A 36 17.46 6.57 16.53
CA GLU A 36 16.75 6.10 17.71
C GLU A 36 16.44 7.32 18.58
N THR A 37 15.21 7.83 18.51
CA THR A 37 14.75 8.82 19.49
C THR A 37 14.20 8.05 20.68
N GLU A 38 15.07 7.91 21.68
CA GLU A 38 14.73 7.69 23.08
C GLU A 38 13.53 8.56 23.46
N ILE A 39 12.40 7.95 23.81
CA ILE A 39 11.23 8.66 24.33
C ILE A 39 11.55 9.07 25.77
N GLN A 40 12.27 10.18 25.91
CA GLN A 40 12.39 10.89 27.17
C GLN A 40 11.06 11.61 27.44
N HIS A 41 10.18 10.98 28.23
CA HIS A 41 9.02 11.64 28.80
C HIS A 41 9.49 12.83 29.67
N THR A 42 9.37 14.04 29.12
CA THR A 42 9.43 15.27 29.91
C THR A 42 7.98 15.77 30.03
N PRO A 43 7.40 15.90 31.24
CA PRO A 43 6.02 16.37 31.37
C PRO A 43 5.92 17.85 30.99
N GLN A 44 5.07 18.13 30.00
CA GLN A 44 4.72 19.48 29.54
C GLN A 44 3.85 20.21 30.59
N PRO A 45 4.12 21.48 30.94
CA PRO A 45 3.28 22.24 31.85
C PRO A 45 1.92 22.60 31.21
N PRO A 46 0.81 22.58 31.97
CA PRO A 46 -0.52 22.87 31.46
C PRO A 46 -0.74 24.40 31.40
N GLY A 47 -1.01 24.96 30.21
CA GLY A 47 -1.47 26.35 30.16
C GLY A 47 -1.30 27.16 28.86
N ALA A 48 -1.36 26.56 27.68
CA ALA A 48 -1.41 27.34 26.43
C ALA A 48 -2.76 27.13 25.70
N PRO A 49 -3.45 28.21 25.28
CA PRO A 49 -4.78 28.16 24.69
C PRO A 49 -4.77 27.50 23.29
N ALA A 50 -5.77 26.67 23.03
CA ALA A 50 -5.92 25.91 21.80
C ALA A 50 -6.26 26.84 20.62
N VAL A 51 -5.36 26.90 19.63
CA VAL A 51 -5.65 27.49 18.32
C VAL A 51 -6.49 26.49 17.51
N PRO A 52 -7.52 26.92 16.75
CA PRO A 52 -8.26 26.01 15.89
C PRO A 52 -7.34 25.53 14.76
N VAL A 53 -7.08 24.23 14.73
CA VAL A 53 -6.29 23.58 13.67
C VAL A 53 -7.14 23.54 12.40
N THR A 54 -6.98 24.55 11.53
CA THR A 54 -7.41 24.43 10.14
C THR A 54 -6.56 23.33 9.51
N GLN A 55 -7.19 22.19 9.20
CA GLN A 55 -6.52 21.09 8.52
C GLN A 55 -6.22 21.52 7.08
N THR A 56 -5.05 22.13 6.89
CA THR A 56 -4.50 22.37 5.56
C THR A 56 -4.21 21.00 4.96
N ILE A 57 -5.07 20.56 4.05
CA ILE A 57 -4.89 19.34 3.25
C ILE A 57 -3.61 19.56 2.42
N LEU A 58 -2.51 18.93 2.83
CA LEU A 58 -1.22 19.05 2.14
C LEU A 58 -1.31 18.44 0.73
N PRO A 59 -0.53 18.91 -0.26
CA PRO A 59 -0.57 18.40 -1.65
C PRO A 59 -0.27 16.90 -1.79
N GLN A 60 0.30 16.27 -0.76
CA GLN A 60 0.42 14.82 -0.62
C GLN A 60 -0.94 14.08 -0.49
N MET A 61 -2.04 14.81 -0.30
CA MET A 61 -3.41 14.28 -0.18
C MET A 61 -4.16 14.20 -1.52
N THR A 62 -3.53 14.56 -2.64
CA THR A 62 -4.05 14.30 -4.00
C THR A 62 -3.72 12.87 -4.47
N SER A 63 -2.84 12.17 -3.74
CA SER A 63 -2.44 10.81 -4.07
C SER A 63 -3.42 9.79 -3.48
N ARG A 64 -3.86 8.84 -4.30
CA ARG A 64 -4.69 7.69 -3.86
C ARG A 64 -3.92 6.89 -2.79
N ILE A 65 -4.55 6.65 -1.64
CA ILE A 65 -4.01 5.82 -0.55
C ILE A 65 -4.53 4.39 -0.69
N ASN A 66 -3.66 3.39 -0.52
CA ASN A 66 -4.08 1.99 -0.56
C ASN A 66 -4.84 1.63 0.73
N ILE A 67 -6.06 1.13 0.59
CA ILE A 67 -6.87 0.61 1.69
C ILE A 67 -6.88 -0.92 1.60
N GLY A 68 -6.22 -1.58 2.55
CA GLY A 68 -6.23 -3.04 2.65
C GLY A 68 -7.51 -3.54 3.33
N ALA A 69 -8.40 -4.20 2.59
CA ALA A 69 -9.59 -4.85 3.14
C ALA A 69 -9.83 -6.21 2.50
N ARG A 70 -10.40 -7.16 3.26
CA ARG A 70 -10.88 -8.44 2.73
C ARG A 70 -12.37 -8.35 2.44
N CYS A 71 -12.78 -8.84 1.28
CA CYS A 71 -14.19 -8.89 0.87
C CYS A 71 -14.68 -10.33 0.75
N ARG A 72 -16.00 -10.51 0.83
CA ARG A 72 -16.64 -11.80 0.58
C ARG A 72 -16.45 -12.18 -0.91
N PRO A 73 -16.22 -13.45 -1.24
CA PRO A 73 -15.89 -13.88 -2.60
C PRO A 73 -16.98 -13.54 -3.63
N GLU A 74 -18.24 -13.63 -3.26
CA GLU A 74 -19.38 -13.28 -4.11
C GLU A 74 -19.41 -11.79 -4.48
N ILE A 75 -19.00 -10.91 -3.56
CA ILE A 75 -18.89 -9.47 -3.84
C ILE A 75 -17.73 -9.24 -4.80
N ALA A 76 -16.57 -9.82 -4.53
CA ALA A 76 -15.39 -9.70 -5.39
C ALA A 76 -15.66 -10.17 -6.83
N LEU A 77 -16.32 -11.33 -6.97
CA LEU A 77 -16.70 -11.88 -8.26
C LEU A 77 -17.69 -10.98 -9.01
N THR A 78 -18.69 -10.45 -8.28
CA THR A 78 -19.70 -9.57 -8.88
C THR A 78 -19.07 -8.26 -9.36
N VAL A 79 -18.24 -7.61 -8.54
CA VAL A 79 -17.53 -6.38 -8.93
C VAL A 79 -16.65 -6.63 -10.14
N LYS A 80 -15.92 -7.75 -10.19
CA LYS A 80 -15.09 -8.10 -11.34
C LYS A 80 -15.91 -8.31 -12.62
N LYS A 81 -17.07 -8.98 -12.52
CA LYS A 81 -17.99 -9.16 -13.67
C LYS A 81 -18.52 -7.82 -14.18
N VAL A 82 -19.00 -6.97 -13.27
CA VAL A 82 -19.54 -5.64 -13.61
C VAL A 82 -18.46 -4.76 -14.23
N SER A 83 -17.25 -4.78 -13.68
CA SER A 83 -16.09 -4.06 -14.24
C SER A 83 -15.82 -4.46 -15.69
N LEU A 84 -15.82 -5.77 -15.98
CA LEU A 84 -15.64 -6.28 -17.34
C LEU A 84 -16.79 -5.88 -18.28
N GLU A 85 -18.04 -6.06 -17.85
CA GLU A 85 -19.22 -5.69 -18.65
C GLU A 85 -19.23 -4.20 -19.01
N ARG A 86 -18.92 -3.35 -18.02
CA ARG A 86 -18.77 -1.90 -18.23
C ARG A 86 -17.65 -1.55 -19.19
N GLN A 87 -16.52 -2.26 -19.12
CA GLN A 87 -15.43 -2.08 -20.06
C GLN A 87 -15.83 -2.46 -21.49
N MET A 88 -16.57 -3.56 -21.67
CA MET A 88 -17.04 -3.98 -23.00
C MET A 88 -18.09 -3.04 -23.59
N THR A 89 -18.90 -2.43 -22.73
CA THR A 89 -19.93 -1.45 -23.13
C THR A 89 -19.41 -0.01 -23.21
N GLY A 90 -18.16 0.24 -22.80
CA GLY A 90 -17.55 1.57 -22.78
C GLY A 90 -18.16 2.52 -21.74
N ARG A 91 -18.69 1.99 -20.62
CA ARG A 91 -19.34 2.78 -19.56
C ARG A 91 -18.39 3.06 -18.40
N GLU A 92 -18.18 4.33 -18.07
CA GLU A 92 -17.42 4.74 -16.88
C GLU A 92 -18.31 4.87 -15.63
N PRO A 93 -17.79 4.58 -14.42
CA PRO A 93 -16.49 3.96 -14.13
C PRO A 93 -16.47 2.46 -14.44
N TYR A 94 -15.39 1.97 -15.07
CA TYR A 94 -15.19 0.54 -15.37
C TYR A 94 -14.05 -0.11 -14.57
N THR A 95 -13.19 0.66 -13.90
CA THR A 95 -12.13 0.08 -13.07
C THR A 95 -12.70 -0.43 -11.74
N MET A 96 -12.14 -1.52 -11.21
CA MET A 96 -12.58 -2.03 -9.91
C MET A 96 -12.39 -1.01 -8.79
N GLN A 97 -11.32 -0.21 -8.85
CA GLN A 97 -11.08 0.84 -7.86
C GLN A 97 -12.19 1.88 -7.88
N ASP A 98 -12.50 2.45 -9.05
CA ASP A 98 -13.45 3.56 -9.15
C ASP A 98 -14.88 3.08 -8.82
N ILE A 99 -15.25 1.85 -9.22
CA ILE A 99 -16.54 1.24 -8.84
C ILE A 99 -16.67 1.08 -7.32
N ILE A 100 -15.59 0.64 -6.66
CA ILE A 100 -15.58 0.48 -5.20
C ILE A 100 -15.62 1.85 -4.51
N GLU A 101 -14.88 2.82 -5.04
CA GLU A 101 -14.86 4.19 -4.52
C GLU A 101 -16.24 4.86 -4.59
N GLU A 102 -16.93 4.77 -5.74
CA GLU A 102 -18.29 5.30 -5.92
C GLU A 102 -19.29 4.65 -4.93
N ALA A 103 -19.21 3.32 -4.77
CA ALA A 103 -20.07 2.59 -3.84
C ALA A 103 -19.80 2.95 -2.37
N LEU A 104 -18.52 3.08 -1.99
CA LEU A 104 -18.13 3.48 -0.63
C LEU A 104 -18.51 4.92 -0.34
N GLN A 105 -18.30 5.84 -1.28
CA GLN A 105 -18.69 7.23 -1.14
C GLN A 105 -20.20 7.35 -0.90
N GLN A 106 -21.01 6.66 -1.71
CA GLN A 106 -22.46 6.66 -1.52
C GLN A 106 -22.85 6.15 -0.13
N TRP A 107 -22.25 5.06 0.33
CA TRP A 107 -22.52 4.52 1.66
C TRP A 107 -22.10 5.50 2.77
N LEU A 108 -20.92 6.12 2.68
CA LEU A 108 -20.42 7.06 3.69
C LEU A 108 -21.29 8.32 3.78
N THR A 109 -21.68 8.90 2.64
CA THR A 109 -22.56 10.08 2.61
C THR A 109 -23.94 9.77 3.19
N LEU A 110 -24.52 8.61 2.87
CA LEU A 110 -25.81 8.20 3.42
C LEU A 110 -25.79 8.03 4.95
N ASN A 111 -24.63 7.74 5.53
CA ASN A 111 -24.46 7.58 6.98
C ASN A 111 -23.89 8.84 7.66
N GLY A 112 -23.66 9.93 6.93
CA GLY A 112 -23.14 11.19 7.48
C GLY A 112 -21.67 11.16 7.90
N TYR A 113 -20.87 10.25 7.32
CA TYR A 113 -19.42 10.19 7.55
C TYR A 113 -18.62 11.06 6.55
N LEU A 114 -19.25 11.44 5.43
CA LEU A 114 -18.77 12.38 4.41
C LEU A 114 -19.89 13.38 4.11
#